data_AF-A0AAX6FVD1-F1
#
_entry.id   AF-A0AAX6FVD1-F1
#
_cell.length_a   1.000
_cell.length_b   1.000
_cell.length_c   1.000
_cell.angle_alpha   90.00
_cell.angle_beta   90.00
_cell.angle_gamma   90.00
#
_symmetry.space_group_name_H-M   'P 1'
#
loop_
_entity.id
_entity.type
_entity.pdbx_description
1 polymer ?
#
loop_
_entity_poly.entity_id
_entity_poly.type
_entity_poly.pdbx_seq_one_letter_code
_entity_poly.pdbx_strand_id
1 'polypeptide(L)'
;MRHSDEEVEQAVRALKPQSAPGSDGFIVYFYSHCWLIIQHDVVVAVRDFILGTEIHTGFSAVNIILFPKISKPTSCQDFRPISLSNFAHKILSKILSDRLATVLLLIISREQTGFVKGKSIHENISLAHEISSNIDKKITGGNIAIKLDMSKAYDRVSWRFLIKDFHKLGFNWTWIDPIYWAISNCWYSVTVNRCRGSLFGSGRGLRQGDPISSALFIIAHDAVSRHISNLSLGWHIKNFSGRIDELKISHLFYADDSLIFMNGDINYMEALMHTLQKYTNILGQVINYSKSSLITSQKPYMFVQADVIATATGFTKAALPIIYLGVPLFCGRAKFDYF
;
A
#
# COMPACT_ATOMS: atom_id res chain seq x y z
N MET A 1 -1.38 27.38 -0.89
CA MET A 1 -2.51 26.44 -0.99
C MET A 1 -3.74 27.10 -0.36
N ARG A 2 -4.77 27.48 -1.15
CA ARG A 2 -6.03 28.04 -0.58
C ARG A 2 -6.97 26.88 -0.23
N HIS A 3 -7.68 26.97 0.88
CA HIS A 3 -8.81 26.11 1.25
C HIS A 3 -10.03 27.00 1.45
N SER A 4 -11.22 26.43 1.30
CA SER A 4 -12.46 27.13 1.62
C SER A 4 -13.08 26.51 2.87
N ASP A 5 -13.87 27.30 3.60
CA ASP A 5 -14.55 26.84 4.81
C ASP A 5 -15.48 25.66 4.49
N GLU A 6 -16.07 25.66 3.29
CA GLU A 6 -16.91 24.57 2.78
C GLU A 6 -16.12 23.28 2.58
N GLU A 7 -14.86 23.35 2.16
CA GLU A 7 -14.01 22.17 1.99
C GLU A 7 -13.71 21.51 3.35
N VAL A 8 -13.48 22.33 4.38
CA VAL A 8 -13.28 21.82 5.75
C VAL A 8 -14.55 21.15 6.26
N GLU A 9 -15.71 21.77 6.05
CA GLU A 9 -17.00 21.20 6.43
C GLU A 9 -17.29 19.89 5.68
N GLN A 10 -17.01 19.85 4.37
CA GLN A 10 -17.15 18.63 3.57
C GLN A 10 -16.24 17.51 4.09
N ALA A 11 -15.00 17.82 4.46
CA ALA A 11 -14.09 16.85 5.03
C ALA A 11 -14.61 16.28 6.36
N VAL A 12 -15.16 17.12 7.25
CA VAL A 12 -15.80 16.68 8.51
C VAL A 12 -16.96 15.72 8.22
N ARG A 13 -17.86 16.10 7.31
CA ARG A 13 -19.05 15.30 6.95
C ARG A 13 -18.72 14.00 6.23
N ALA A 14 -17.59 13.94 5.52
CA ALA A 14 -17.13 12.75 4.82
C ALA A 14 -16.46 11.71 5.75
N LEU A 15 -16.09 12.09 6.98
CA LEU A 15 -15.52 11.17 7.95
C LEU A 15 -16.61 10.27 8.56
N LYS A 16 -16.24 9.02 8.88
CA LYS A 16 -17.16 8.02 9.43
C LYS A 16 -17.62 8.39 10.85
N PRO A 17 -18.93 8.61 11.11
CA PRO A 17 -19.46 9.16 12.37
C PRO A 17 -19.02 8.43 13.66
N GLN A 18 -18.97 7.11 13.61
CA GLN A 18 -18.72 6.23 14.77
C GLN A 18 -17.28 5.70 14.83
N SER A 19 -16.34 6.35 14.14
CA SER A 19 -14.93 5.94 14.22
C SER A 19 -14.38 6.20 15.62
N ALA A 20 -13.50 5.32 16.10
CA ALA A 20 -12.90 5.46 17.41
C ALA A 20 -12.10 6.78 17.55
N PRO A 21 -12.19 7.46 18.71
CA PRO A 21 -11.47 8.70 18.97
C PRO A 21 -9.97 8.48 19.12
N GLY A 22 -9.23 9.57 18.97
CA GLY A 22 -7.84 9.61 19.39
C GLY A 22 -7.72 9.73 20.91
N SER A 23 -6.59 10.27 21.37
CA SER A 23 -6.37 10.46 22.80
C SER A 23 -7.15 11.62 23.43
N ASP A 24 -7.75 12.48 22.61
CA ASP A 24 -8.60 13.60 23.04
C ASP A 24 -10.05 13.19 23.33
N GLY A 25 -10.46 11.99 22.95
CA GLY A 25 -11.79 11.45 23.25
C GLY A 25 -12.92 11.97 22.36
N PHE A 26 -12.69 12.99 21.52
CA PHE A 26 -13.71 13.52 20.62
C PHE A 26 -13.91 12.59 19.42
N ILE A 27 -15.15 12.41 18.98
CA ILE A 27 -15.51 11.62 17.79
C ILE A 27 -16.08 12.51 16.69
N VAL A 28 -16.17 12.01 15.44
CA VAL A 28 -16.79 12.78 14.32
C VAL A 28 -18.17 13.33 14.71
N TYR A 29 -18.97 12.58 15.48
CA TYR A 29 -20.28 13.06 15.93
C TYR A 29 -20.19 14.40 16.68
N PHE A 30 -19.18 14.61 17.53
CA PHE A 30 -18.95 15.89 18.18
C PHE A 30 -18.71 17.00 17.14
N TYR A 31 -17.80 16.77 16.19
CA TYR A 31 -17.47 17.76 15.16
C TYR A 31 -18.66 18.10 14.27
N SER A 32 -19.44 17.10 13.87
CA SER A 32 -20.61 17.28 13.01
C SER A 32 -21.78 17.93 13.75
N HIS A 33 -22.03 17.55 15.00
CA HIS A 33 -23.17 18.04 15.77
C HIS A 33 -22.92 19.44 16.35
N CYS A 34 -21.69 19.73 16.78
CA CYS A 34 -21.28 21.02 17.31
C CYS A 34 -20.69 21.95 16.25
N TRP A 35 -20.84 21.65 14.94
CA TRP A 35 -20.17 22.38 13.85
C TRP A 35 -20.40 23.89 13.93
N LEU A 36 -21.64 24.33 14.13
CA LEU A 36 -21.98 25.76 14.23
C LEU A 36 -21.28 26.49 15.40
N ILE A 37 -20.80 25.76 16.40
CA ILE A 37 -20.07 26.30 17.55
C ILE A 37 -18.57 26.32 17.27
N ILE A 38 -18.01 25.23 16.71
CA ILE A 38 -16.56 25.01 16.60
C ILE A 38 -15.98 25.30 15.21
N GLN A 39 -16.82 25.60 14.21
CA GLN A 39 -16.41 25.74 12.80
C GLN A 39 -15.25 26.72 12.65
N HIS A 40 -15.33 27.88 13.31
CA HIS A 40 -14.29 28.89 13.21
C HIS A 40 -12.94 28.36 13.70
N ASP A 41 -12.90 27.73 14.88
CA ASP A 41 -11.68 27.19 15.47
C ASP A 41 -11.08 26.08 14.62
N VAL A 42 -11.92 25.19 14.07
CA VAL A 42 -11.48 24.09 13.22
C VAL A 42 -10.89 24.63 11.90
N VAL A 43 -11.55 25.61 11.27
CA VAL A 43 -11.06 26.24 10.03
C VAL A 43 -9.74 26.96 10.28
N VAL A 44 -9.62 27.72 11.37
CA VAL A 44 -8.37 28.40 11.74
C VAL A 44 -7.26 27.39 12.00
N ALA A 45 -7.52 26.31 12.75
CA ALA A 45 -6.54 25.26 12.99
C ALA A 45 -6.08 24.58 11.68
N VAL A 46 -7.00 24.34 10.75
CA VAL A 46 -6.68 23.78 9.43
C VAL A 46 -5.81 24.74 8.62
N ARG A 47 -6.15 26.03 8.65
CA ARG A 47 -5.38 27.08 7.97
C ARG A 47 -3.97 27.18 8.50
N ASP A 48 -3.82 27.27 9.81
CA ASP A 48 -2.53 27.40 10.49
C ASP A 48 -1.64 26.21 10.18
N PHE A 49 -2.21 24.99 10.14
CA PHE A 49 -1.46 23.81 9.70
C PHE A 49 -0.92 23.93 8.28
N ILE A 50 -1.77 24.31 7.32
CA ILE A 50 -1.39 24.41 5.91
C ILE A 50 -0.35 25.51 5.70
N LEU A 51 -0.34 26.53 6.56
CA LEU A 51 0.66 27.61 6.55
C LEU A 51 1.95 27.27 7.30
N GLY A 52 2.04 26.10 7.96
CA GLY A 52 3.24 25.65 8.64
C GLY A 52 3.41 26.19 10.06
N THR A 53 2.34 26.67 10.67
CA THR A 53 2.34 27.04 12.08
C THR A 53 2.62 25.79 12.93
N GLU A 54 3.43 25.95 13.99
CA GLU A 54 3.70 24.85 14.92
C GLU A 54 2.39 24.36 15.56
N ILE A 55 2.14 23.07 15.42
CA ILE A 55 0.98 22.41 16.00
C ILE A 55 1.37 21.72 17.30
N HIS A 56 0.58 21.97 18.35
CA HIS A 56 0.73 21.33 19.64
C HIS A 56 0.70 19.79 19.51
N THR A 57 1.61 19.11 20.22
CA THR A 57 1.77 17.65 20.17
C THR A 57 0.48 16.88 20.41
N GLY A 58 -0.41 17.45 21.24
CA GLY A 58 -1.75 16.92 21.51
C GLY A 58 -2.61 16.73 20.26
N PHE A 59 -2.50 17.60 19.25
CA PHE A 59 -3.25 17.48 17.99
C PHE A 59 -2.76 16.31 17.13
N SER A 60 -1.44 16.11 17.10
CA SER A 60 -0.76 15.04 16.36
C SER A 60 -0.64 13.72 17.14
N ALA A 61 -1.17 13.66 18.36
CA ALA A 61 -1.04 12.49 19.20
C ALA A 61 -1.83 11.30 18.62
N VAL A 62 -1.19 10.15 18.58
CA VAL A 62 -1.74 8.90 18.05
C VAL A 62 -1.66 7.85 19.13
N ASN A 63 -2.79 7.21 19.42
CA ASN A 63 -2.81 6.06 20.30
C ASN A 63 -2.79 4.76 19.48
N ILE A 64 -1.76 3.94 19.66
CA ILE A 64 -1.65 2.63 19.04
C ILE A 64 -2.38 1.60 19.90
N ILE A 65 -3.37 0.95 19.30
CA ILE A 65 -4.04 -0.22 19.87
C ILE A 65 -3.59 -1.47 19.13
N LEU A 66 -3.33 -2.55 19.87
CA LEU A 66 -2.92 -3.83 19.32
C LEU A 66 -4.14 -4.74 19.12
N PHE A 67 -4.46 -5.04 17.85
CA PHE A 67 -5.50 -6.02 17.51
C PHE A 67 -4.88 -7.38 17.23
N PRO A 68 -5.34 -8.48 17.85
CA PRO A 68 -4.81 -9.81 17.58
C PRO A 68 -5.17 -10.24 16.14
N LYS A 69 -4.17 -10.76 15.40
CA LYS A 69 -4.35 -11.38 14.08
C LYS A 69 -4.79 -12.84 14.18
N ILE A 70 -4.44 -13.49 15.28
CA ILE A 70 -4.72 -14.90 15.57
C ILE A 70 -5.37 -15.04 16.95
N SER A 71 -6.02 -16.17 17.21
CA SER A 71 -6.78 -16.41 18.45
C SER A 71 -5.92 -16.42 19.71
N LYS A 72 -4.67 -16.87 19.62
CA LYS A 72 -3.72 -16.97 20.75
C LYS A 72 -2.39 -16.31 20.37
N PRO A 73 -2.30 -14.97 20.40
CA PRO A 73 -1.08 -14.27 20.06
C PRO A 73 -0.01 -14.50 21.14
N THR A 74 1.21 -14.84 20.72
CA THR A 74 2.35 -15.10 21.64
C THR A 74 3.53 -14.18 21.36
N SER A 75 3.57 -13.57 20.17
CA SER A 75 4.61 -12.64 19.75
C SER A 75 4.02 -11.29 19.34
N CYS A 76 4.84 -10.22 19.33
CA CYS A 76 4.40 -8.91 18.85
C CYS A 76 3.97 -8.92 17.37
N GLN A 77 4.43 -9.89 16.57
CA GLN A 77 4.09 -10.01 15.15
C GLN A 77 2.65 -10.49 14.94
N ASP A 78 2.09 -11.18 15.94
CA ASP A 78 0.72 -11.68 15.97
C ASP A 78 -0.30 -10.56 16.19
N PHE A 79 0.16 -9.34 16.47
CA PHE A 79 -0.70 -8.18 16.59
C PHE A 79 -0.62 -7.28 15.35
N ARG A 80 -1.74 -6.64 15.05
CA ARG A 80 -1.86 -5.55 14.08
C ARG A 80 -1.97 -4.24 14.86
N PRO A 81 -1.00 -3.32 14.74
CA PRO A 81 -1.13 -2.00 15.34
C PRO A 81 -2.17 -1.19 14.55
N ILE A 82 -3.16 -0.66 15.24
CA ILE A 82 -4.13 0.30 14.69
C ILE A 82 -3.84 1.66 15.30
N SER A 83 -3.64 2.66 14.45
CA SER A 83 -3.33 4.03 14.86
C SER A 83 -4.62 4.84 15.04
N LEU A 84 -4.94 5.20 16.27
CA LEU A 84 -6.06 6.09 16.58
C LEU A 84 -5.55 7.53 16.68
N SER A 85 -5.63 8.26 15.57
CA SER A 85 -5.36 9.69 15.52
C SER A 85 -6.56 10.50 16.01
N ASN A 86 -6.29 11.66 16.61
CA ASN A 86 -7.30 12.65 16.92
C ASN A 86 -8.05 13.11 15.66
N PHE A 87 -9.32 13.45 15.81
CA PHE A 87 -10.15 13.79 14.65
C PHE A 87 -9.80 15.11 14.00
N ALA A 88 -9.35 16.09 14.77
CA ALA A 88 -8.83 17.33 14.21
C ALA A 88 -7.72 17.08 13.17
N HIS A 89 -6.81 16.15 13.47
CA HIS A 89 -5.80 15.71 12.51
C HIS A 89 -6.39 14.93 11.32
N LYS A 90 -7.38 14.07 11.56
CA LYS A 90 -8.06 13.33 10.47
C LYS A 90 -8.75 14.25 9.48
N ILE A 91 -9.28 15.41 9.90
CA ILE A 91 -9.87 16.41 9.01
C ILE A 91 -8.81 16.92 8.02
N LEU A 92 -7.64 17.33 8.51
CA LEU A 92 -6.52 17.75 7.66
C LEU A 92 -6.07 16.67 6.68
N SER A 93 -5.84 15.47 7.20
CA SER A 93 -5.44 14.31 6.40
C SER A 93 -6.48 13.97 5.34
N LYS A 94 -7.78 14.14 5.66
CA LYS A 94 -8.89 13.93 4.74
C LYS A 94 -8.91 14.98 3.62
N ILE A 95 -8.74 16.27 3.94
CA ILE A 95 -8.62 17.34 2.94
C ILE A 95 -7.48 17.04 1.95
N LEU A 96 -6.29 16.72 2.47
CA LEU A 96 -5.13 16.38 1.65
C LEU A 96 -5.36 15.11 0.81
N SER A 97 -6.02 14.10 1.39
CA SER A 97 -6.37 12.86 0.70
C SER A 97 -7.33 13.10 -0.47
N ASP A 98 -8.39 13.88 -0.26
CA ASP A 98 -9.41 14.14 -1.27
C ASP A 98 -8.84 14.93 -2.44
N ARG A 99 -8.01 15.91 -2.11
CA ARG A 99 -7.19 16.65 -3.06
C ARG A 99 -6.27 15.75 -3.88
N LEU A 100 -5.47 14.88 -3.24
CA LEU A 100 -4.59 13.94 -3.93
C LEU A 100 -5.39 12.97 -4.83
N ALA A 101 -6.57 12.53 -4.39
CA ALA A 101 -7.40 11.63 -5.17
C ALA A 101 -7.80 12.19 -6.54
N THR A 102 -7.89 13.52 -6.69
CA THR A 102 -8.22 14.16 -7.98
C THR A 102 -7.13 14.02 -9.04
N VAL A 103 -5.87 13.88 -8.63
CA VAL A 103 -4.71 13.76 -9.54
C VAL A 103 -4.12 12.36 -9.56
N LEU A 104 -4.58 11.47 -8.69
CA LEU A 104 -4.00 10.15 -8.48
C LEU A 104 -3.95 9.30 -9.76
N LEU A 105 -5.00 9.36 -10.59
CA LEU A 105 -5.06 8.65 -11.87
C LEU A 105 -4.05 9.14 -12.91
N LEU A 106 -3.54 10.36 -12.76
CA LEU A 106 -2.53 10.94 -13.66
C LEU A 106 -1.10 10.55 -13.27
N ILE A 107 -0.88 10.24 -11.98
CA ILE A 107 0.46 10.02 -11.42
C ILE A 107 0.74 8.58 -11.01
N ILE A 108 -0.26 7.69 -11.04
CA ILE A 108 -0.12 6.28 -10.68
C ILE A 108 -0.18 5.40 -11.93
N SER A 109 0.66 4.38 -11.99
CA SER A 109 0.69 3.39 -13.07
C SER A 109 -0.63 2.64 -13.19
N ARG A 110 -0.96 2.18 -14.40
CA ARG A 110 -2.21 1.46 -14.66
C ARG A 110 -2.31 0.15 -13.86
N GLU A 111 -1.18 -0.49 -13.59
CA GLU A 111 -1.02 -1.76 -12.87
C GLU A 111 -1.38 -1.68 -11.37
N GLN A 112 -1.40 -0.47 -10.80
CA GLN A 112 -1.89 -0.23 -9.44
C GLN A 112 -3.40 0.00 -9.45
N THR A 113 -4.14 -0.94 -8.84
CA THR A 113 -5.62 -0.89 -8.78
C THR A 113 -6.15 -0.63 -7.36
N GLY A 114 -5.38 -1.00 -6.33
CA GLY A 114 -5.77 -0.79 -4.93
C GLY A 114 -5.75 0.68 -4.53
N PHE A 115 -6.76 1.10 -3.76
CA PHE A 115 -6.95 2.47 -3.25
C PHE A 115 -7.06 3.58 -4.32
N VAL A 116 -7.35 3.22 -5.56
CA VAL A 116 -7.59 4.19 -6.65
C VAL A 116 -9.08 4.27 -6.93
N LYS A 117 -9.66 5.48 -6.85
CA LYS A 117 -11.09 5.70 -7.13
C LYS A 117 -11.42 5.27 -8.57
N GLY A 118 -12.48 4.48 -8.72
CA GLY A 118 -12.96 4.00 -10.02
C GLY A 118 -12.30 2.71 -10.51
N LYS A 119 -11.30 2.17 -9.81
CA LYS A 119 -10.72 0.85 -10.11
C LYS A 119 -11.36 -0.22 -9.23
N SER A 120 -11.64 -1.38 -9.82
CA SER A 120 -12.31 -2.48 -9.14
C SER A 120 -11.34 -3.58 -8.72
N ILE A 121 -11.53 -4.15 -7.54
CA ILE A 121 -10.80 -5.35 -7.11
C ILE A 121 -11.04 -6.53 -8.06
N HIS A 122 -12.24 -6.59 -8.67
CA HIS A 122 -12.63 -7.65 -9.59
C HIS A 122 -11.84 -7.62 -10.90
N GLU A 123 -11.44 -6.44 -11.38
CA GLU A 123 -10.59 -6.31 -12.57
C GLU A 123 -9.24 -6.96 -12.34
N ASN A 124 -8.65 -6.70 -11.18
CA ASN A 124 -7.35 -7.25 -10.80
C ASN A 124 -7.44 -8.78 -10.62
N ILE A 125 -8.49 -9.27 -9.95
CA ILE A 125 -8.74 -10.72 -9.81
C ILE A 125 -8.94 -11.39 -11.18
N SER A 126 -9.73 -10.78 -12.07
CA SER A 126 -10.02 -11.33 -13.39
C SER A 126 -8.76 -11.41 -14.26
N LEU A 127 -7.94 -10.35 -14.25
CA LEU A 127 -6.65 -10.34 -14.94
C LEU A 127 -5.71 -11.40 -14.37
N ALA A 128 -5.63 -11.51 -13.04
CA ALA A 128 -4.81 -12.53 -12.39
C ALA A 128 -5.24 -13.96 -12.78
N HIS A 129 -6.55 -14.23 -12.88
CA HIS A 129 -7.07 -15.52 -13.35
C HIS A 129 -6.69 -15.81 -14.81
N GLU A 130 -6.91 -14.85 -15.72
CA GLU A 130 -6.60 -15.04 -17.14
C GLU A 130 -5.09 -15.26 -17.34
N ILE A 131 -4.23 -14.51 -16.65
CA ILE A 131 -2.78 -14.71 -16.71
C ILE A 131 -2.40 -16.08 -16.10
N SER A 132 -2.93 -16.43 -14.94
CA SER A 132 -2.65 -17.71 -14.27
C SER A 132 -3.07 -18.92 -15.11
N SER A 133 -4.12 -18.80 -15.92
CA SER A 133 -4.56 -19.87 -16.83
C SER A 133 -3.52 -20.22 -17.90
N ASN A 134 -2.60 -19.29 -18.21
CA ASN A 134 -1.55 -19.44 -19.21
C ASN A 134 -0.20 -19.88 -18.61
N ILE A 135 -0.13 -20.18 -17.31
CA ILE A 135 1.11 -20.57 -16.63
C ILE A 135 1.71 -21.88 -17.18
N ASP A 136 0.86 -22.77 -17.69
CA ASP A 136 1.26 -24.07 -18.26
C ASP A 136 1.72 -23.99 -19.72
N LYS A 137 1.68 -22.80 -20.36
CA LYS A 137 2.07 -22.61 -21.75
C LYS A 137 3.56 -22.98 -21.92
N LYS A 138 3.83 -23.92 -22.82
CA LYS A 138 5.20 -24.37 -23.11
C LYS A 138 5.97 -23.30 -23.88
N ILE A 139 6.93 -22.68 -23.21
CA ILE A 139 7.88 -21.73 -23.78
C ILE A 139 9.26 -21.98 -23.18
N THR A 140 10.32 -21.57 -23.87
CA THR A 140 11.69 -21.56 -23.31
C THR A 140 11.72 -20.73 -22.01
N GLY A 141 12.27 -21.30 -20.94
CA GLY A 141 12.30 -20.69 -19.59
C GLY A 141 11.00 -20.83 -18.80
N GLY A 142 9.88 -21.20 -19.44
CA GLY A 142 8.56 -21.30 -18.81
C GLY A 142 7.95 -19.96 -18.39
N ASN A 143 6.68 -19.99 -18.01
CA ASN A 143 5.99 -18.87 -17.39
C ASN A 143 6.02 -19.03 -15.87
N ILE A 144 6.30 -17.93 -15.17
CA ILE A 144 6.25 -17.88 -13.71
C ILE A 144 5.41 -16.69 -13.24
N ALA A 145 4.85 -16.83 -12.05
CA ALA A 145 4.27 -15.72 -11.31
C ALA A 145 4.93 -15.64 -9.93
N ILE A 146 5.09 -14.44 -9.41
CA ILE A 146 5.68 -14.19 -8.09
C ILE A 146 4.63 -13.46 -7.26
N LYS A 147 4.25 -14.06 -6.14
CA LYS A 147 3.49 -13.37 -5.11
C LYS A 147 4.48 -12.71 -4.17
N LEU A 148 4.53 -11.39 -4.18
CA LEU A 148 5.47 -10.60 -3.40
C LEU A 148 4.76 -10.02 -2.17
N ASP A 149 5.33 -10.23 -0.98
CA ASP A 149 4.83 -9.66 0.28
C ASP A 149 5.90 -8.72 0.85
N MET A 150 5.49 -7.51 1.25
CA MET A 150 6.38 -6.54 1.88
C MET A 150 6.19 -6.55 3.39
N SER A 151 7.29 -6.76 4.12
CA SER A 151 7.27 -6.76 5.57
C SER A 151 6.90 -5.37 6.11
N LYS A 152 5.82 -5.26 6.88
CA LYS A 152 5.36 -3.99 7.50
C LYS A 152 5.33 -2.83 6.49
N ALA A 153 4.64 -3.04 5.37
CA ALA A 153 4.70 -2.17 4.20
C ALA A 153 4.45 -0.68 4.51
N TYR A 154 3.48 -0.38 5.39
CA TYR A 154 3.17 0.99 5.83
C TYR A 154 4.21 1.56 6.80
N ASP A 155 4.61 0.79 7.82
CA ASP A 155 5.50 1.26 8.90
C ASP A 155 6.91 1.60 8.42
N ARG A 156 7.30 1.10 7.25
CA ARG A 156 8.66 1.18 6.72
C ARG A 156 8.89 2.29 5.70
N VAL A 157 7.84 2.95 5.21
CA VAL A 157 7.95 3.97 4.16
C VAL A 157 8.85 5.14 4.60
N SER A 158 9.89 5.41 3.83
CA SER A 158 10.78 6.55 4.04
C SER A 158 10.12 7.88 3.67
N TRP A 159 9.93 8.78 4.64
CA TRP A 159 9.41 10.12 4.38
C TRP A 159 10.30 10.90 3.43
N ARG A 160 11.63 10.82 3.60
CA ARG A 160 12.60 11.48 2.73
C ARG A 160 12.47 11.02 1.28
N PHE A 161 12.18 9.73 1.06
CA PHE A 161 11.90 9.22 -0.29
C PHE A 161 10.61 9.83 -0.83
N LEU A 162 9.52 9.76 -0.06
CA LEU A 162 8.20 10.23 -0.46
C LEU A 162 8.23 11.70 -0.91
N ILE A 163 8.84 12.59 -0.11
CA ILE A 163 8.96 14.02 -0.44
C ILE A 163 9.76 14.24 -1.73
N LYS A 164 10.86 13.49 -1.93
CA LYS A 164 11.63 13.55 -3.19
C LYS A 164 10.82 13.05 -4.38
N ASP A 165 9.98 12.05 -4.18
CA ASP A 165 9.14 11.48 -5.24
C ASP A 165 8.06 12.47 -5.65
N PHE A 166 7.36 13.10 -4.69
CA PHE A 166 6.43 14.20 -4.95
C PHE A 166 7.08 15.35 -5.75
N HIS A 167 8.29 15.76 -5.35
CA HIS A 167 9.00 16.81 -6.06
C HIS A 167 9.34 16.39 -7.50
N LYS A 168 9.72 15.12 -7.73
CA LYS A 168 9.95 14.59 -9.09
C LYS A 168 8.68 14.48 -9.93
N LEU A 169 7.53 14.26 -9.29
CA LEU A 169 6.22 14.28 -9.95
C LEU A 169 5.73 15.70 -10.29
N GLY A 170 6.51 16.74 -9.93
CA GLY A 170 6.20 18.14 -10.26
C GLY A 170 5.36 18.87 -9.22
N PHE A 171 5.16 18.31 -8.03
CA PHE A 171 4.46 19.01 -6.95
C PHE A 171 5.32 20.15 -6.40
N ASN A 172 4.67 21.29 -6.16
CA ASN A 172 5.30 22.44 -5.52
C ASN A 172 5.43 22.23 -3.99
N TRP A 173 6.42 22.85 -3.35
CA TRP A 173 6.63 22.81 -1.89
C TRP A 173 5.39 23.21 -1.08
N THR A 174 4.58 24.14 -1.58
CA THR A 174 3.29 24.51 -0.96
C THR A 174 2.28 23.36 -0.84
N TRP A 175 2.49 22.25 -1.54
CA TRP A 175 1.76 20.98 -1.40
C TRP A 175 2.54 19.93 -0.61
N ILE A 176 3.85 19.87 -0.85
CA ILE A 176 4.72 18.88 -0.23
C ILE A 176 4.84 19.13 1.27
N ASP A 177 4.93 20.38 1.70
CA ASP A 177 5.14 20.74 3.10
C ASP A 177 3.96 20.32 4.00
N PRO A 178 2.68 20.61 3.68
CA PRO A 178 1.55 20.09 4.45
C PRO A 178 1.51 18.56 4.53
N ILE A 179 1.87 17.85 3.45
CA ILE A 179 1.95 16.38 3.47
C ILE A 179 3.07 15.93 4.39
N TYR A 180 4.24 16.57 4.31
CA TYR A 180 5.38 16.27 5.16
C TYR A 180 5.06 16.50 6.64
N TRP A 181 4.48 17.65 7.00
CA TRP A 181 4.08 17.94 8.38
C TRP A 181 3.03 16.96 8.88
N ALA A 182 2.10 16.53 8.01
CA ALA A 182 1.04 15.59 8.39
C ALA A 182 1.61 14.25 8.82
N ILE A 183 2.63 13.76 8.12
CA ILE A 183 3.25 12.45 8.39
C ILE A 183 4.40 12.53 9.41
N SER A 184 5.13 13.64 9.47
CA SER A 184 6.33 13.77 10.32
C SER A 184 6.03 14.23 11.75
N ASN A 185 5.03 15.10 11.94
CA ASN A 185 4.58 15.49 13.26
C ASN A 185 3.62 14.41 13.80
N CYS A 186 4.17 13.28 14.23
CA CYS A 186 3.41 12.16 14.80
C CYS A 186 4.04 11.70 16.12
N TRP A 187 3.26 11.79 17.19
CA TRP A 187 3.64 11.32 18.51
C TRP A 187 2.78 10.11 18.89
N TYR A 188 3.41 8.96 19.00
CA TYR A 188 2.74 7.70 19.28
C TYR A 188 2.79 7.37 20.77
N SER A 189 1.75 6.73 21.26
CA SER A 189 1.75 6.01 22.52
C SER A 189 1.12 4.64 22.30
N VAL A 190 1.65 3.58 22.90
CA VAL A 190 1.02 2.26 22.84
C VAL A 190 0.11 2.08 24.05
N THR A 191 -1.12 1.61 23.81
CA THR A 191 -2.03 1.21 24.89
C THR A 191 -2.05 -0.30 25.05
N VAL A 192 -1.72 -0.78 26.25
CA VAL A 192 -1.77 -2.19 26.63
C VAL A 192 -2.65 -2.32 27.87
N ASN A 193 -3.65 -3.21 27.84
CA ASN A 193 -4.59 -3.41 28.95
C ASN A 193 -5.22 -2.11 29.48
N ARG A 194 -5.58 -1.19 28.56
CA ARG A 194 -6.13 0.15 28.86
C ARG A 194 -5.16 1.12 29.55
N CYS A 195 -3.90 0.73 29.75
CA CYS A 195 -2.84 1.61 30.24
C CYS A 195 -2.07 2.19 29.05
N ARG A 196 -2.02 3.53 28.98
CA ARG A 196 -1.28 4.26 27.95
C ARG A 196 0.19 4.38 28.35
N GLY A 197 1.09 3.95 27.47
CA GLY A 197 2.53 4.13 27.64
C GLY A 197 3.01 5.56 27.36
N SER A 198 4.32 5.78 27.48
CA SER A 198 4.97 7.05 27.17
C SER A 198 4.86 7.41 25.68
N LEU A 199 4.89 8.73 25.40
CA LEU A 199 4.95 9.23 24.04
C LEU A 199 6.33 9.01 23.41
N PHE A 200 6.36 8.65 22.13
CA PHE A 200 7.56 8.55 21.32
C PHE A 200 7.31 9.02 19.89
N GLY A 201 8.32 9.62 19.25
CA GLY A 201 8.24 10.05 17.86
C GLY A 201 8.53 8.91 16.87
N SER A 202 8.19 9.11 15.60
CA SER A 202 8.65 8.26 14.50
C SER A 202 9.56 9.05 13.56
N GLY A 203 10.44 8.34 12.83
CA GLY A 203 11.24 8.91 11.74
C GLY A 203 10.86 8.36 10.35
N ARG A 204 9.85 7.47 10.28
CA ARG A 204 9.38 6.82 9.05
C ARG A 204 7.98 6.24 9.23
N GLY A 205 7.39 5.77 8.13
CA GLY A 205 6.16 5.02 8.11
C GLY A 205 4.89 5.87 8.00
N LEU A 206 3.79 5.22 7.64
CA LEU A 206 2.49 5.84 7.43
C LEU A 206 1.48 5.26 8.43
N ARG A 207 0.57 6.10 8.93
CA ARG A 207 -0.39 5.71 9.98
C ARG A 207 -1.49 4.84 9.40
N GLN A 208 -1.54 3.58 9.83
CA GLN A 208 -2.63 2.69 9.43
C GLN A 208 -3.97 3.18 10.02
N GLY A 209 -4.89 3.60 9.16
CA GLY A 209 -6.20 4.15 9.53
C GLY A 209 -6.35 5.67 9.33
N ASP A 210 -5.27 6.35 8.95
CA ASP A 210 -5.28 7.79 8.63
C ASP A 210 -5.66 8.02 7.16
N PRO A 211 -6.60 8.94 6.83
CA PRO A 211 -7.14 9.09 5.47
C PRO A 211 -6.11 9.20 4.34
N ILE A 212 -5.06 9.99 4.52
CA ILE A 212 -4.04 10.22 3.47
C ILE A 212 -3.11 9.02 3.25
N SER A 213 -2.96 8.14 4.25
CA SER A 213 -1.88 7.15 4.28
C SER A 213 -1.94 6.15 3.12
N SER A 214 -3.14 5.74 2.69
CA SER A 214 -3.29 4.84 1.53
C SER A 214 -2.84 5.47 0.22
N ALA A 215 -3.15 6.75 -0.01
CA ALA A 215 -2.71 7.47 -1.21
C ALA A 215 -1.19 7.64 -1.23
N LEU A 216 -0.59 8.04 -0.11
CA LEU A 216 0.87 8.17 0.01
C LEU A 216 1.58 6.83 -0.18
N PHE A 217 1.01 5.75 0.34
CA PHE A 217 1.57 4.42 0.18
C PHE A 217 1.65 4.01 -1.28
N ILE A 218 0.55 4.15 -2.04
CA ILE A 218 0.54 3.74 -3.44
C ILE A 218 1.40 4.65 -4.31
N ILE A 219 1.53 5.95 -3.99
CA ILE A 219 2.46 6.85 -4.68
C ILE A 219 3.90 6.39 -4.48
N ALA A 220 4.32 6.12 -3.24
CA ALA A 220 5.66 5.60 -2.99
C ALA A 220 5.89 4.25 -3.67
N HIS A 221 4.89 3.37 -3.64
CA HIS A 221 5.00 2.04 -4.24
C HIS A 221 4.98 2.07 -5.77
N ASP A 222 4.41 3.10 -6.38
CA ASP A 222 4.39 3.28 -7.84
C ASP A 222 5.80 3.36 -8.44
N ALA A 223 6.78 3.82 -7.66
CA ALA A 223 8.17 3.74 -8.07
C ALA A 223 8.59 2.29 -8.40
N VAL A 224 8.16 1.29 -7.62
CA VAL A 224 8.45 -0.13 -7.92
C VAL A 224 7.77 -0.55 -9.23
N SER A 225 6.50 -0.19 -9.40
CA SER A 225 5.72 -0.46 -10.62
C SER A 225 6.44 0.03 -11.88
N ARG A 226 6.84 1.30 -11.90
CA ARG A 226 7.53 1.90 -13.04
C ARG A 226 8.85 1.20 -13.38
N HIS A 227 9.59 0.73 -12.38
CA HIS A 227 10.84 0.01 -12.64
C HIS A 227 10.61 -1.38 -13.21
N ILE A 228 9.61 -2.12 -12.73
CA ILE A 228 9.22 -3.41 -13.32
C ILE A 228 8.77 -3.21 -14.77
N SER A 229 7.95 -2.19 -15.03
CA SER A 229 7.52 -1.83 -16.39
C SER A 229 8.70 -1.45 -17.30
N ASN A 230 9.67 -0.69 -16.80
CA ASN A 230 10.87 -0.34 -17.58
C ASN A 230 11.75 -1.56 -17.90
N LEU A 231 11.91 -2.51 -16.98
CA LEU A 231 12.63 -3.76 -17.26
C LEU A 231 11.96 -4.59 -18.36
N SER A 232 10.62 -4.66 -18.30
CA SER A 232 9.80 -5.34 -19.30
C SER A 232 9.91 -4.67 -20.69
N LEU A 233 9.81 -3.34 -20.76
CA LEU A 233 9.89 -2.57 -22.00
C LEU A 233 11.29 -2.55 -22.62
N GLY A 234 12.33 -2.51 -21.77
CA GLY A 234 13.73 -2.53 -22.20
C GLY A 234 14.25 -3.92 -22.60
N TRP A 235 13.38 -4.94 -22.62
CA TRP A 235 13.75 -6.34 -22.87
C TRP A 235 14.76 -6.93 -21.87
N HIS A 236 14.92 -6.27 -20.72
CA HIS A 236 15.73 -6.77 -19.60
C HIS A 236 15.00 -7.86 -18.81
N ILE A 237 13.68 -7.97 -18.97
CA ILE A 237 12.85 -9.10 -18.56
C ILE A 237 11.98 -9.50 -19.75
N LYS A 238 11.96 -10.79 -20.08
CA LYS A 238 10.98 -11.31 -21.03
C LYS A 238 9.62 -11.45 -20.35
N ASN A 239 8.60 -10.87 -20.99
CA ASN A 239 7.23 -10.90 -20.51
C ASN A 239 6.67 -12.31 -20.41
N PHE A 240 5.70 -12.46 -19.51
CA PHE A 240 4.85 -13.62 -19.43
C PHE A 240 4.17 -13.86 -20.78
N SER A 241 4.23 -15.08 -21.32
CA SER A 241 3.62 -15.39 -22.60
C SER A 241 2.19 -15.93 -22.45
N GLY A 242 1.24 -15.42 -23.20
CA GLY A 242 -0.16 -15.87 -23.14
C GLY A 242 -1.03 -15.28 -24.23
N ARG A 243 -2.34 -15.50 -24.14
CA ARG A 243 -3.34 -14.80 -25.00
C ARG A 243 -3.34 -13.28 -24.80
N ILE A 244 -2.65 -12.83 -23.76
CA ILE A 244 -2.52 -11.44 -23.32
C ILE A 244 -1.19 -10.81 -23.79
N ASP A 245 -0.44 -11.45 -24.72
CA ASP A 245 0.84 -10.91 -25.21
C ASP A 245 0.72 -9.45 -25.72
N GLU A 246 -0.47 -9.05 -26.17
CA GLU A 246 -0.80 -7.67 -26.57
C GLU A 246 -0.91 -6.68 -25.40
N LEU A 247 -1.40 -7.08 -24.22
CA LEU A 247 -1.59 -6.14 -23.09
C LEU A 247 -0.27 -5.84 -22.35
N LYS A 248 0.76 -6.68 -22.56
CA LYS A 248 2.10 -6.53 -21.96
C LYS A 248 2.05 -6.25 -20.45
N ILE A 249 1.25 -7.02 -19.72
CA ILE A 249 1.09 -6.88 -18.27
C ILE A 249 2.24 -7.61 -17.58
N SER A 250 3.09 -6.86 -16.88
CA SER A 250 4.23 -7.41 -16.13
C SER A 250 3.90 -7.64 -14.65
N HIS A 251 2.93 -6.93 -14.10
CA HIS A 251 2.56 -7.04 -12.70
C HIS A 251 1.14 -6.51 -12.44
N LEU A 252 0.61 -6.86 -11.28
CA LEU A 252 -0.68 -6.45 -10.76
C LEU A 252 -0.50 -6.08 -9.28
N PHE A 253 -0.77 -4.83 -8.94
CA PHE A 253 -0.68 -4.34 -7.56
C PHE A 253 -2.06 -3.96 -7.01
N TYR A 254 -2.34 -4.42 -5.80
CA TYR A 254 -3.47 -4.01 -4.99
C TYR A 254 -2.98 -3.65 -3.60
N ALA A 255 -2.66 -2.37 -3.42
CA ALA A 255 -1.94 -1.92 -2.23
C ALA A 255 -0.62 -2.69 -2.04
N ASP A 256 -0.45 -3.41 -0.93
CA ASP A 256 0.72 -4.22 -0.63
C ASP A 256 0.67 -5.63 -1.24
N ASP A 257 -0.52 -6.11 -1.65
CA ASP A 257 -0.65 -7.38 -2.38
C ASP A 257 -0.14 -7.22 -3.82
N SER A 258 0.93 -7.93 -4.14
CA SER A 258 1.65 -7.79 -5.40
C SER A 258 1.80 -9.12 -6.12
N LEU A 259 1.39 -9.17 -7.39
CA LEU A 259 1.70 -10.26 -8.32
C LEU A 259 2.59 -9.75 -9.45
N ILE A 260 3.68 -10.46 -9.74
CA ILE A 260 4.57 -10.16 -10.86
C ILE A 260 4.56 -11.36 -11.81
N PHE A 261 4.47 -11.12 -13.11
CA PHE A 261 4.35 -12.13 -14.16
C PHE A 261 5.48 -11.96 -15.16
N MET A 262 6.23 -13.04 -15.38
CA MET A 262 7.39 -13.01 -16.28
C MET A 262 7.76 -14.39 -16.80
N ASN A 263 8.73 -14.42 -17.71
CA ASN A 263 9.41 -15.65 -18.08
C ASN A 263 10.35 -16.13 -16.97
N GLY A 264 10.46 -17.44 -16.80
CA GLY A 264 11.26 -18.08 -15.75
C GLY A 264 12.75 -18.22 -16.05
N ASP A 265 13.31 -17.58 -17.09
CA ASP A 265 14.76 -17.54 -17.26
C ASP A 265 15.44 -16.91 -16.05
N ILE A 266 16.51 -17.55 -15.58
CA ILE A 266 17.22 -17.13 -14.36
C ILE A 266 17.83 -15.73 -14.48
N ASN A 267 18.29 -15.34 -15.68
CA ASN A 267 18.89 -14.02 -15.89
C ASN A 267 17.85 -12.92 -15.71
N TYR A 268 16.62 -13.13 -16.19
CA TYR A 268 15.53 -12.19 -15.98
C TYR A 268 15.14 -12.12 -14.50
N MET A 269 15.15 -13.26 -13.80
CA MET A 269 14.86 -13.31 -12.37
C MET A 269 15.89 -12.53 -11.56
N GLU A 270 17.19 -12.70 -11.85
CA GLU A 270 18.26 -11.96 -11.18
C GLU A 270 18.15 -10.45 -11.43
N ALA A 271 17.82 -10.04 -12.66
CA ALA A 271 17.56 -8.63 -12.99
C ALA A 271 16.38 -8.05 -12.19
N LEU A 272 15.30 -8.82 -12.03
CA LEU A 272 14.16 -8.44 -11.19
C LEU A 272 14.59 -8.30 -9.72
N MET A 273 15.29 -9.29 -9.16
CA MET A 273 15.70 -9.29 -7.75
C MET A 273 16.65 -8.14 -7.43
N HIS A 274 17.64 -7.89 -8.28
CA HIS A 274 18.55 -6.76 -8.14
C HIS A 274 17.78 -5.43 -8.14
N THR A 275 16.79 -5.29 -9.02
CA THR A 275 15.92 -4.10 -9.07
C THR A 275 15.11 -3.97 -7.79
N LEU A 276 14.41 -5.02 -7.37
CA LEU A 276 13.61 -5.00 -6.15
C LEU A 276 14.46 -4.67 -4.91
N GLN A 277 15.65 -5.25 -4.77
CA GLN A 277 16.59 -4.94 -3.70
C GLN A 277 17.02 -3.46 -3.70
N LYS A 278 17.38 -2.93 -4.87
CA LYS A 278 17.76 -1.52 -5.01
C LYS A 278 16.63 -0.57 -4.57
N TYR A 279 15.40 -0.82 -5.00
CA TYR A 279 14.27 0.06 -4.69
C TYR A 279 13.76 -0.10 -3.27
N THR A 280 13.69 -1.32 -2.75
CA THR A 280 13.31 -1.56 -1.36
C THR A 280 14.26 -0.87 -0.39
N ASN A 281 15.57 -0.88 -0.66
CA ASN A 281 16.57 -0.13 0.11
C ASN A 281 16.33 1.40 0.09
N ILE A 282 15.94 1.96 -1.05
CA ILE A 282 15.68 3.40 -1.20
C ILE A 282 14.35 3.79 -0.51
N LEU A 283 13.30 2.98 -0.69
CA LEU A 283 11.97 3.17 -0.11
C LEU A 283 11.95 2.92 1.42
N GLY A 284 12.92 2.17 1.92
CA GLY A 284 12.96 1.65 3.30
C GLY A 284 12.13 0.37 3.49
N GLN A 285 11.55 -0.17 2.42
CA GLN A 285 10.77 -1.41 2.44
C GLN A 285 11.68 -2.64 2.52
N VAL A 286 11.12 -3.78 2.93
CA VAL A 286 11.84 -5.05 3.05
C VAL A 286 10.94 -6.17 2.54
N ILE A 287 11.43 -6.99 1.62
CA ILE A 287 10.71 -8.16 1.13
C ILE A 287 10.55 -9.17 2.26
N ASN A 288 9.36 -9.72 2.39
CA ASN A 288 9.06 -10.82 3.28
C ASN A 288 9.24 -12.15 2.56
N TYR A 289 10.45 -12.71 2.60
CA TYR A 289 10.78 -13.95 1.89
C TYR A 289 9.92 -15.15 2.32
N SER A 290 9.49 -15.22 3.58
CA SER A 290 8.68 -16.33 4.08
C SER A 290 7.22 -16.27 3.63
N LYS A 291 6.72 -15.08 3.25
CA LYS A 291 5.37 -14.89 2.69
C LYS A 291 5.35 -14.68 1.19
N SER A 292 6.51 -14.41 0.61
CA SER A 292 6.67 -14.33 -0.83
C SER A 292 6.83 -15.72 -1.42
N SER A 293 6.21 -15.94 -2.57
CA SER A 293 6.23 -17.25 -3.22
C SER A 293 6.40 -17.19 -4.72
N LEU A 294 7.10 -18.19 -5.24
CA LEU A 294 7.27 -18.48 -6.65
C LEU A 294 6.18 -19.47 -7.08
N ILE A 295 5.38 -19.09 -8.06
CA ILE A 295 4.30 -19.89 -8.63
C ILE A 295 4.73 -20.32 -10.02
N THR A 296 4.75 -21.63 -10.27
CA THR A 296 5.15 -22.22 -11.55
C THR A 296 4.14 -23.27 -12.01
N SER A 297 4.23 -23.64 -13.29
CA SER A 297 3.57 -24.83 -13.83
C SER A 297 3.92 -26.07 -12.99
N GLN A 298 2.92 -26.94 -12.76
CA GLN A 298 3.09 -28.23 -12.08
C GLN A 298 3.49 -29.36 -13.05
N LYS A 299 3.83 -29.02 -14.30
CA LYS A 299 4.28 -29.98 -15.29
C LYS A 299 5.77 -30.33 -15.06
N PRO A 300 6.20 -31.58 -15.34
CA PRO A 300 7.56 -32.04 -15.05
C PRO A 300 8.67 -31.17 -15.64
N TYR A 301 8.43 -30.54 -16.79
CA TYR A 301 9.41 -29.69 -17.46
C TYR A 301 9.81 -28.44 -16.67
N MET A 302 9.02 -28.02 -15.66
CA MET A 302 9.33 -26.85 -14.82
C MET A 302 9.97 -27.16 -13.48
N PHE A 303 10.03 -28.42 -13.02
CA PHE A 303 10.49 -28.72 -11.66
C PHE A 303 11.93 -28.27 -11.40
N VAL A 304 12.85 -28.61 -12.30
CA VAL A 304 14.27 -28.22 -12.18
C VAL A 304 14.42 -26.69 -12.23
N GLN A 305 13.74 -26.03 -13.18
CA GLN A 305 13.80 -24.57 -13.31
C GLN A 305 13.25 -23.88 -12.05
N ALA A 306 12.13 -24.37 -11.51
CA ALA A 306 11.52 -23.84 -10.30
C ALA A 306 12.44 -23.98 -9.08
N ASP A 307 13.17 -25.09 -8.94
CA ASP A 307 14.15 -25.29 -7.87
C ASP A 307 15.35 -24.34 -7.98
N VAL A 308 15.86 -24.14 -9.19
CA VAL A 308 16.95 -23.19 -9.45
C VAL A 308 16.52 -21.76 -9.08
N ILE A 309 15.35 -21.33 -9.55
CA ILE A 309 14.81 -19.99 -9.24
C ILE A 309 14.55 -19.84 -7.74
N ALA A 310 13.91 -20.82 -7.10
CA ALA A 310 13.61 -20.75 -5.67
C ALA A 310 14.89 -20.66 -4.83
N THR A 311 15.93 -21.40 -5.20
CA THR A 311 17.24 -21.36 -4.53
C THR A 311 17.93 -20.01 -4.71
N ALA A 312 17.92 -19.47 -5.94
CA ALA A 312 18.55 -18.18 -6.23
C ALA A 312 17.84 -16.99 -5.57
N THR A 313 16.52 -17.07 -5.42
CA THR A 313 15.69 -15.96 -4.93
C THR A 313 15.39 -16.05 -3.43
N GLY A 314 15.46 -17.25 -2.85
CA GLY A 314 15.00 -17.52 -1.49
C GLY A 314 13.48 -17.54 -1.33
N PHE A 315 12.71 -17.53 -2.42
CA PHE A 315 11.25 -17.60 -2.37
C PHE A 315 10.76 -19.03 -2.18
N THR A 316 9.68 -19.16 -1.42
CA THR A 316 9.01 -20.45 -1.24
C THR A 316 8.28 -20.84 -2.53
N LYS A 317 8.38 -22.11 -2.94
CA LYS A 317 7.59 -22.60 -4.08
C LYS A 317 6.13 -22.76 -3.67
N ALA A 318 5.21 -22.27 -4.49
CA ALA A 318 3.79 -22.46 -4.35
C ALA A 318 3.20 -23.05 -5.64
N ALA A 319 2.16 -23.87 -5.48
CA ALA A 319 1.39 -24.43 -6.57
C ALA A 319 0.00 -23.78 -6.61
N LEU A 320 -0.57 -23.62 -7.81
CA LEU A 320 -1.99 -23.27 -7.91
C LEU A 320 -2.84 -24.46 -7.40
N PRO A 321 -3.93 -24.23 -6.65
CA PRO A 321 -4.50 -22.91 -6.39
C PRO A 321 -3.84 -22.12 -5.25
N ILE A 322 -3.72 -20.80 -5.43
CA ILE A 322 -3.27 -19.88 -4.38
C ILE A 322 -4.34 -18.83 -4.08
N ILE A 323 -4.41 -18.35 -2.84
CA ILE A 323 -5.31 -17.24 -2.48
C ILE A 323 -4.68 -15.90 -2.88
N TYR A 324 -5.41 -15.12 -3.68
CA TYR A 324 -5.09 -13.74 -4.04
C TYR A 324 -6.34 -12.88 -3.83
N LEU A 325 -6.23 -11.81 -3.04
CA LEU A 325 -7.35 -10.91 -2.73
C LEU A 325 -8.61 -11.61 -2.22
N GLY A 326 -8.42 -12.69 -1.44
CA GLY A 326 -9.51 -13.50 -0.88
C GLY A 326 -10.12 -14.54 -1.83
N VAL A 327 -9.63 -14.64 -3.08
CA VAL A 327 -10.13 -15.58 -4.09
C VAL A 327 -9.06 -16.58 -4.48
N PRO A 328 -9.38 -17.89 -4.59
CA PRO A 328 -8.44 -18.87 -5.12
C PRO A 328 -8.22 -18.68 -6.63
N LEU A 329 -6.96 -18.48 -7.03
CA LEU A 329 -6.53 -18.50 -8.42
C LEU A 329 -6.28 -19.95 -8.86
N PHE A 330 -6.80 -20.34 -10.02
CA PHE A 330 -6.63 -21.70 -10.57
C PHE A 330 -5.94 -21.66 -11.95
N CYS A 331 -5.34 -22.78 -12.34
CA CYS A 331 -4.96 -23.04 -13.72
C CYS A 331 -6.11 -23.81 -14.40
N GLY A 332 -6.68 -23.25 -15.48
CA GLY A 332 -7.78 -23.87 -16.23
C GLY A 332 -9.17 -23.61 -15.66
N ARG A 333 -10.16 -24.42 -16.07
CA ARG A 333 -11.54 -24.31 -15.54
C ARG A 333 -11.61 -24.96 -14.15
N ALA A 334 -12.11 -24.22 -13.17
CA ALA A 334 -12.53 -24.83 -11.91
C ALA A 334 -13.60 -25.89 -12.21
N LYS A 335 -13.40 -27.12 -11.75
CA LYS A 335 -14.50 -28.08 -11.71
C LYS A 335 -15.46 -27.58 -10.63
N PHE A 336 -16.72 -27.41 -11.00
CA PHE A 336 -17.77 -27.11 -10.02
C PHE A 336 -17.91 -28.32 -9.11
N ASP A 337 -17.45 -28.21 -7.87
CA ASP A 337 -17.89 -29.09 -6.81
C ASP A 337 -19.22 -28.53 -6.31
N TYR A 338 -20.31 -29.18 -6.72
CA TYR A 338 -21.63 -28.94 -6.15
C TYR A 338 -21.61 -29.52 -4.73
N PHE A 339 -21.83 -28.67 -3.73
CA PHE A 339 -22.10 -29.11 -2.36
C PHE A 339 -23.54 -29.63 -2.22
#